data_AF-A0A5C6ETP4-F1
#
_entry.id   AF-A0A5C6ETP4-F1
#
_cell.length_a   1.000
_cell.length_b   1.000
_cell.length_c   1.000
_cell.angle_alpha   90.00
_cell.angle_beta   90.00
_cell.angle_gamma   90.00
#
_symmetry.space_group_name_H-M   'P 1'
#
loop_
_entity.id
_entity.type
_entity.pdbx_description
1 polymer ?
#
loop_
_entity_poly.entity_id
_entity_poly.type
_entity_poly.pdbx_seq_one_letter_code
_entity_poly.pdbx_strand_id
1 'polypeptide(L)'
;MTNPYDSPHASPREPNVAPIWYTWFYKLYWPAWWIGTALIAGSWFGIVSSNVGWIGFGLAGAAAFGSYVLPSLAGVETEDFVILDSRLLKTKGDAYVNAIERFKDGASLMYDGVAFGFRPSNEIACGIVADNADLDDKAAMALANHAQAAFDTLKSESSEFRTAVVGRQFRISIMSGMDQFARELCRVVDGKLDWRR
;
A
#
# COMPACT_ATOMS: atom_id res chain seq x y z
N MET A 1 -21.34 1.21 33.56
CA MET A 1 -22.12 0.81 32.38
C MET A 1 -21.15 0.19 31.40
N THR A 2 -21.24 -1.13 31.23
CA THR A 2 -20.39 -1.96 30.39
C THR A 2 -20.89 -1.88 28.95
N ASN A 3 -19.98 -1.64 27.99
CA ASN A 3 -20.30 -1.58 26.57
C ASN A 3 -20.78 -2.97 26.09
N PRO A 4 -21.99 -3.11 25.53
CA PRO A 4 -22.54 -4.41 25.11
C PRO A 4 -21.86 -5.03 23.87
N TYR A 5 -20.85 -4.37 23.29
CA TYR A 5 -20.07 -4.87 22.15
C TYR A 5 -18.67 -5.38 22.50
N ASP A 6 -18.25 -5.36 23.77
CA ASP A 6 -16.99 -5.97 24.18
C ASP A 6 -17.12 -7.50 24.16
N SER A 7 -16.69 -8.12 23.04
CA SER A 7 -16.55 -9.56 22.93
C SER A 7 -15.41 -10.03 23.84
N PRO A 8 -15.61 -11.01 24.75
CA PRO A 8 -14.60 -11.49 25.72
C PRO A 8 -13.38 -12.19 25.13
N HIS A 9 -13.23 -12.17 23.80
CA HIS A 9 -12.21 -12.88 23.05
C HIS A 9 -11.38 -11.97 22.14
N ALA A 10 -11.32 -10.67 22.42
CA ALA A 10 -10.35 -9.77 21.78
C ALA A 10 -8.92 -10.10 22.28
N SER A 11 -8.38 -11.22 21.82
CA SER A 11 -6.95 -11.48 21.88
C SER A 11 -6.23 -10.33 21.19
N PRO A 12 -5.12 -9.82 21.72
CA PRO A 12 -4.25 -8.91 20.98
C PRO A 12 -3.79 -9.67 19.73
N ARG A 13 -4.41 -9.44 18.58
CA ARG A 13 -3.92 -9.99 17.33
C ARG A 13 -2.68 -9.18 16.97
N GLU A 14 -1.54 -9.87 17.01
CA GLU A 14 -0.27 -9.37 16.51
C GLU A 14 -0.46 -8.76 15.11
N PRO A 15 0.33 -7.72 14.76
CA PRO A 15 0.27 -7.11 13.44
C PRO A 15 0.39 -8.21 12.39
N ASN A 16 -0.57 -8.24 11.47
CA ASN A 16 -0.74 -9.25 10.43
C ASN A 16 0.58 -9.40 9.63
N VAL A 17 1.47 -10.28 10.07
CA VAL A 17 2.66 -10.65 9.32
C VAL A 17 2.14 -11.49 8.17
N ALA A 18 2.28 -10.97 6.95
CA ALA A 18 1.84 -11.69 5.74
C ALA A 18 2.33 -13.15 5.82
N PRO A 19 1.47 -14.14 5.55
CA PRO A 19 1.82 -15.54 5.74
C PRO A 19 3.13 -15.88 5.03
N ILE A 20 3.97 -16.72 5.65
CA ILE A 20 5.29 -17.08 5.10
C ILE A 20 5.15 -17.59 3.65
N TRP A 21 4.11 -18.37 3.35
CA TRP A 21 3.83 -18.87 2.00
C TRP A 21 3.57 -17.76 0.98
N TYR A 22 2.97 -16.63 1.38
CA TYR A 22 2.71 -15.47 0.52
C TYR A 22 4.00 -14.76 0.14
N THR A 23 4.93 -14.66 1.09
CA THR A 23 6.27 -14.10 0.86
C THR A 23 7.09 -14.97 -0.11
N TRP A 24 7.00 -16.30 0.03
CA TRP A 24 7.62 -17.24 -0.90
C TRP A 24 7.01 -17.14 -2.30
N PHE A 25 5.68 -17.05 -2.40
CA PHE A 25 4.99 -16.88 -3.67
C PHE A 25 5.50 -15.63 -4.42
N TYR A 26 5.51 -14.46 -3.78
CA TYR A 26 5.96 -13.22 -4.44
C TYR A 26 7.44 -13.23 -4.85
N LYS A 27 8.31 -13.90 -4.08
CA LYS A 27 9.72 -14.08 -4.47
C LYS A 27 9.89 -14.95 -5.70
N LEU A 28 9.07 -15.99 -5.85
CA LEU A 28 9.17 -16.95 -6.96
C LEU A 28 8.29 -16.58 -8.17
N TYR A 29 7.25 -15.78 -7.97
CA TYR A 29 6.27 -15.39 -8.98
C TYR A 29 6.94 -14.69 -10.16
N TRP A 30 7.82 -13.72 -9.88
CA TRP A 30 8.45 -12.93 -10.93
C TRP A 30 9.41 -13.76 -11.80
N PRO A 31 10.32 -14.58 -11.23
CA PRO A 31 11.09 -15.56 -12.00
C PRO A 31 10.22 -16.55 -12.78
N ALA A 32 9.17 -17.09 -12.16
CA ALA A 32 8.29 -18.07 -12.81
C ALA A 32 7.53 -17.46 -14.00
N TRP A 33 7.10 -16.21 -13.90
CA TRP A 33 6.47 -15.49 -15.01
C TRP A 33 7.43 -15.30 -16.18
N TRP A 34 8.66 -14.86 -15.92
CA TRP A 34 9.67 -14.69 -16.97
C TRP A 34 10.05 -16.01 -17.66
N ILE A 35 10.24 -17.07 -16.87
CA ILE A 35 10.51 -18.42 -17.41
C ILE A 35 9.33 -18.90 -18.26
N GLY A 36 8.10 -18.72 -17.78
CA GLY A 36 6.90 -19.11 -18.49
C GLY A 36 6.77 -18.39 -19.84
N THR A 37 6.91 -17.07 -19.83
CA THR A 37 6.85 -16.24 -21.05
C THR A 37 7.97 -16.57 -22.04
N ALA A 38 9.19 -16.82 -21.55
CA ALA A 38 10.31 -17.22 -22.40
C ALA A 38 10.09 -18.57 -23.08
N LEU A 39 9.48 -19.55 -22.39
CA LEU A 39 9.15 -20.85 -22.98
C LEU A 39 8.03 -20.75 -24.03
N ILE A 40 7.03 -19.88 -23.81
CA ILE A 40 5.98 -19.60 -24.81
C ILE A 40 6.59 -18.97 -26.06
N ALA A 41 7.40 -17.94 -25.89
CA ALA A 41 8.07 -17.26 -27.01
C ALA A 41 9.01 -18.23 -27.75
N GLY A 42 9.81 -19.01 -27.02
CA GLY A 42 10.70 -20.02 -27.61
C GLY A 42 9.94 -21.09 -28.41
N SER A 43 8.72 -21.43 -28.00
CA SER A 43 7.84 -22.35 -28.73
C SER A 43 7.39 -21.74 -30.07
N TRP A 44 7.03 -20.46 -30.09
CA TRP A 44 6.63 -19.77 -31.33
C TRP A 44 7.77 -19.62 -32.33
N PHE A 45 9.00 -19.45 -31.85
CA PHE A 45 10.20 -19.38 -32.71
C PHE A 45 10.81 -20.76 -33.02
N GLY A 46 10.18 -21.86 -32.58
CA GLY A 46 10.66 -23.22 -32.84
C GLY A 46 11.97 -23.59 -32.11
N ILE A 47 12.37 -22.80 -31.11
CA ILE A 47 13.56 -23.03 -30.27
C ILE A 47 13.28 -24.15 -29.25
N VAL A 48 12.05 -24.23 -28.75
CA VAL A 48 11.56 -25.33 -27.90
C VAL A 48 10.30 -25.96 -28.48
N SER A 49 9.97 -27.18 -28.06
CA SER A 49 8.78 -27.88 -28.60
C SER A 49 7.48 -27.23 -28.12
N SER A 50 6.41 -27.43 -28.90
CA SER A 50 5.06 -26.91 -28.56
C SER A 50 4.59 -27.38 -27.17
N ASN A 51 4.91 -28.61 -26.77
CA ASN A 51 4.62 -29.13 -25.43
C ASN A 51 5.33 -28.34 -24.32
N VAL A 52 6.56 -27.88 -24.56
CA VAL A 52 7.31 -27.03 -23.62
C VAL A 52 6.74 -25.62 -23.57
N GLY A 53 6.22 -25.10 -24.69
CA GLY A 53 5.46 -23.85 -24.73
C GLY A 53 4.19 -23.88 -23.88
N TRP A 54 3.46 -24.99 -23.88
CA TRP A 54 2.27 -25.19 -23.02
C TRP A 54 2.61 -25.26 -21.53
N ILE A 55 3.78 -25.83 -21.16
CA ILE A 55 4.30 -25.76 -19.78
C ILE A 55 4.58 -24.30 -19.41
N GLY A 56 5.16 -23.53 -20.32
CA GLY A 56 5.37 -22.09 -20.14
C GLY A 56 4.05 -21.32 -19.94
N PHE A 57 3.02 -21.66 -20.70
CA PHE A 57 1.67 -21.10 -20.56
C PHE A 57 1.05 -21.43 -19.21
N GLY A 58 1.15 -22.68 -18.75
CA GLY A 58 0.69 -23.08 -17.42
C GLY A 58 1.40 -22.35 -16.29
N LEU A 59 2.72 -22.15 -16.42
CA LEU A 59 3.54 -21.45 -15.43
C LEU A 59 3.21 -19.94 -15.37
N ALA A 60 3.14 -19.28 -16.52
CA ALA A 60 2.79 -17.87 -16.62
C ALA A 60 1.34 -17.60 -16.21
N GLY A 61 0.42 -18.50 -16.60
CA GLY A 61 -0.99 -18.45 -16.23
C GLY A 61 -1.22 -18.63 -14.73
N ALA A 62 -0.54 -19.60 -14.10
CA ALA A 62 -0.62 -19.82 -12.65
C ALA A 62 0.00 -18.65 -11.87
N ALA A 63 1.08 -18.05 -12.37
CA ALA A 63 1.68 -16.85 -11.78
C ALA A 63 0.72 -15.65 -11.86
N ALA A 64 0.09 -15.42 -13.01
CA ALA A 64 -0.87 -14.33 -13.22
C ALA A 64 -2.16 -14.52 -12.42
N PHE A 65 -2.74 -15.73 -12.45
CA PHE A 65 -3.91 -16.06 -11.65
C PHE A 65 -3.60 -15.99 -10.15
N GLY A 66 -2.41 -16.46 -9.77
CA GLY A 66 -1.96 -16.43 -8.40
C GLY A 66 -1.78 -15.00 -7.88
N SER A 67 -1.25 -14.08 -8.69
CA SER A 67 -1.18 -12.66 -8.33
C SER A 67 -2.53 -11.99 -8.16
N TYR A 68 -3.60 -12.53 -8.77
CA TYR A 68 -4.95 -11.97 -8.65
C TYR A 68 -5.74 -12.56 -7.48
N VAL A 69 -5.57 -13.86 -7.20
CA VAL A 69 -6.39 -14.60 -6.22
C VAL A 69 -5.69 -14.84 -4.88
N LEU A 70 -4.36 -15.01 -4.85
CA LEU A 70 -3.67 -15.24 -3.57
C LEU A 70 -3.63 -14.03 -2.63
N PRO A 71 -3.63 -12.76 -3.08
CA PRO A 71 -3.73 -11.62 -2.16
C PRO A 71 -4.99 -11.68 -1.29
N SER A 72 -6.17 -11.90 -1.88
CA SER A 72 -7.42 -11.99 -1.12
C SER A 72 -7.47 -13.19 -0.16
N LEU A 73 -6.85 -14.33 -0.52
CA LEU A 73 -6.73 -15.51 0.35
C LEU A 73 -5.69 -15.34 1.47
N ALA A 74 -4.71 -14.46 1.29
CA ALA A 74 -3.72 -14.10 2.31
C ALA A 74 -4.22 -13.00 3.27
N GLY A 75 -5.44 -12.49 3.08
CA GLY A 75 -5.94 -11.30 3.78
C GLY A 75 -5.24 -10.01 3.35
N VAL A 76 -4.54 -10.03 2.20
CA VAL A 76 -3.93 -8.87 1.57
C VAL A 76 -4.87 -8.43 0.45
N GLU A 77 -5.88 -7.64 0.77
CA GLU A 77 -6.68 -6.99 -0.28
C GLU A 77 -5.76 -6.09 -1.12
N THR A 78 -5.96 -6.11 -2.43
CA THR A 78 -5.35 -5.18 -3.38
C THR A 78 -5.58 -3.77 -2.86
N GLU A 79 -4.50 -3.04 -2.56
CA GLU A 79 -4.46 -1.77 -1.81
C GLU A 79 -5.85 -1.18 -1.55
N ASP A 80 -6.42 -1.58 -0.42
CA ASP A 80 -7.76 -1.14 -0.08
C ASP A 80 -7.66 0.34 0.28
N PHE A 81 -7.97 1.21 -0.68
CA PHE A 81 -7.91 2.66 -0.50
C PHE A 81 -9.27 3.15 0.00
N VAL A 82 -9.25 3.81 1.15
CA VAL A 82 -10.42 4.52 1.67
C VAL A 82 -10.18 6.01 1.52
N ILE A 83 -11.06 6.67 0.77
CA ILE A 83 -10.99 8.11 0.56
C ILE A 83 -11.78 8.79 1.67
N LEU A 84 -11.11 9.67 2.42
CA LEU A 84 -11.72 10.54 3.40
C LEU A 84 -11.66 11.97 2.87
N ASP A 85 -12.82 12.58 2.68
CA ASP A 85 -12.92 13.98 2.31
C ASP A 85 -13.15 14.88 3.55
N SER A 86 -13.00 16.19 3.38
CA SER A 86 -13.20 17.17 4.45
C SER A 86 -14.65 17.25 4.94
N ARG A 87 -15.64 16.79 4.16
CA ARG A 87 -17.04 16.76 4.58
C ARG A 87 -17.27 15.59 5.53
N LEU A 88 -16.77 14.40 5.19
CA LEU A 88 -16.82 13.20 6.01
C LEU A 88 -16.10 13.40 7.34
N LEU A 89 -14.93 14.03 7.33
CA LEU A 89 -14.19 14.37 8.55
C LEU A 89 -14.99 15.30 9.49
N LYS A 90 -15.77 16.23 8.92
CA LYS A 90 -16.61 17.16 9.69
C LYS A 90 -17.91 16.56 10.18
N THR A 91 -18.61 15.79 9.34
CA THR A 91 -19.92 15.23 9.68
C THR A 91 -19.81 14.02 10.60
N LYS A 92 -18.68 13.31 10.58
CA LYS A 92 -18.39 12.11 11.40
C LYS A 92 -19.51 11.06 11.33
N GLY A 93 -20.18 10.94 10.18
CA GLY A 93 -21.22 9.94 9.95
C GLY A 93 -20.67 8.55 9.67
N ASP A 94 -21.56 7.60 9.32
CA ASP A 94 -21.22 6.18 9.14
C ASP A 94 -20.07 5.94 8.15
N ALA A 95 -20.00 6.73 7.07
CA ALA A 95 -18.93 6.64 6.07
C ALA A 95 -17.55 7.03 6.63
N TYR A 96 -17.50 7.99 7.57
CA TYR A 96 -16.26 8.33 8.29
C TYR A 96 -15.85 7.18 9.22
N VAL A 97 -16.79 6.63 9.99
CA VAL A 97 -16.52 5.53 10.93
C VAL A 97 -15.96 4.33 10.16
N ASN A 98 -16.61 3.95 9.06
CA ASN A 98 -16.17 2.85 8.20
C ASN A 98 -14.77 3.10 7.62
N ALA A 99 -14.49 4.31 7.09
CA ALA A 99 -13.18 4.65 6.56
C ALA A 99 -12.06 4.55 7.62
N ILE A 100 -12.33 5.02 8.84
CA ILE A 100 -11.38 4.94 9.95
C ILE A 100 -11.18 3.50 10.43
N GLU A 101 -12.24 2.69 10.51
CA GLU A 101 -12.14 1.27 10.86
C GLU A 101 -11.29 0.51 9.85
N ARG A 102 -11.58 0.68 8.55
CA ARG A 102 -10.77 0.06 7.49
C ARG A 102 -9.32 0.52 7.53
N PHE A 103 -9.06 1.81 7.76
CA PHE A 103 -7.70 2.31 7.93
C PHE A 103 -7.00 1.60 9.11
N LYS A 104 -7.66 1.48 10.27
CA LYS A 104 -7.13 0.75 11.43
C LYS A 104 -6.86 -0.72 11.15
N ASP A 105 -7.63 -1.32 10.25
CA ASP A 105 -7.48 -2.72 9.82
C ASP A 105 -6.36 -2.93 8.78
N GLY A 106 -5.72 -1.84 8.31
CA GLY A 106 -4.54 -1.89 7.43
C GLY A 106 -4.76 -1.30 6.05
N ALA A 107 -5.96 -0.79 5.74
CA ALA A 107 -6.25 -0.07 4.51
C ALA A 107 -5.41 1.23 4.42
N SER A 108 -5.19 1.72 3.20
CA SER A 108 -4.58 3.03 2.98
C SER A 108 -5.64 4.11 2.99
N LEU A 109 -5.48 5.14 3.81
CA LEU A 109 -6.38 6.28 3.91
C LEU A 109 -5.92 7.42 3.01
N MET A 110 -6.74 7.84 2.06
CA MET A 110 -6.43 8.99 1.21
C MET A 110 -7.21 10.22 1.68
N TYR A 111 -6.50 11.31 1.99
CA TYR A 111 -7.07 12.59 2.37
C TYR A 111 -6.31 13.72 1.67
N ASP A 112 -7.05 14.59 0.98
CA ASP A 112 -6.51 15.77 0.29
C ASP A 112 -5.33 15.49 -0.66
N GLY A 113 -5.46 14.40 -1.44
CA GLY A 113 -4.43 13.96 -2.39
C GLY A 113 -3.24 13.23 -1.76
N VAL A 114 -3.29 12.96 -0.45
CA VAL A 114 -2.22 12.32 0.32
C VAL A 114 -2.69 10.96 0.82
N ALA A 115 -1.94 9.91 0.52
CA ALA A 115 -2.24 8.56 0.97
C ALA A 115 -1.44 8.22 2.23
N PHE A 116 -2.11 7.74 3.28
CA PHE A 116 -1.53 7.32 4.55
C PHE A 116 -1.73 5.81 4.72
N GLY A 117 -0.67 5.09 5.08
CA GLY A 117 -0.75 3.64 5.29
C GLY A 117 0.21 3.17 6.37
N PHE A 118 -0.13 2.07 7.02
CA PHE A 118 0.76 1.43 7.96
C PHE A 118 1.88 0.68 7.24
N ARG A 119 3.11 0.85 7.71
CA ARG A 119 4.27 0.07 7.25
C ARG A 119 4.72 -0.89 8.35
N PRO A 120 5.39 -2.00 7.98
CA PRO A 120 6.18 -2.78 8.93
C PRO A 120 7.13 -1.86 9.72
N SER A 121 7.44 -2.21 10.97
CA SER A 121 8.34 -1.44 11.87
C SER A 121 7.73 -0.23 12.59
N ASN A 122 6.40 -0.21 12.82
CA ASN A 122 5.72 0.85 13.58
C ASN A 122 5.83 2.25 12.93
N GLU A 123 5.91 2.25 11.59
CA GLU A 123 5.93 3.46 10.76
C GLU A 123 4.53 3.71 10.16
N ILE A 124 4.22 4.99 9.93
CA ILE A 124 3.18 5.42 9.00
C ILE A 124 3.86 6.03 7.80
N ALA A 125 3.66 5.38 6.66
CA ALA A 125 4.06 5.95 5.38
C ALA A 125 2.96 6.88 4.87
N CYS A 126 3.40 8.02 4.38
CA CYS A 126 2.62 8.99 3.67
C CYS A 126 3.14 9.05 2.23
N GLY A 127 2.31 8.69 1.26
CA GLY A 127 2.59 8.85 -0.17
C GLY A 127 1.93 10.11 -0.70
N ILE A 128 2.69 10.96 -1.38
CA ILE A 128 2.17 12.07 -2.19
C ILE A 128 2.78 12.00 -3.58
N VAL A 129 1.99 12.25 -4.61
CA VAL A 129 2.41 12.15 -6.00
C VAL A 129 2.93 13.49 -6.48
N ALA A 130 4.08 13.48 -7.15
CA ALA A 130 4.55 14.64 -7.89
C ALA A 130 3.90 14.69 -9.27
N ASP A 131 3.40 15.87 -9.66
CA ASP A 131 2.83 16.10 -10.99
C ASP A 131 3.88 16.01 -12.12
N ASN A 132 5.18 16.12 -11.77
CA ASN A 132 6.29 16.03 -12.71
C ASN A 132 7.45 15.21 -12.12
N ALA A 133 8.13 14.45 -12.97
CA ALA A 133 9.33 13.69 -12.63
C ALA A 133 10.55 14.61 -12.37
N ASP A 134 10.59 15.79 -13.00
CA ASP A 134 11.63 16.82 -12.74
C ASP A 134 11.26 17.66 -11.51
N LEU A 135 11.23 17.01 -10.35
CA LEU A 135 10.95 17.63 -9.07
C LEU A 135 12.21 18.32 -8.52
N ASP A 136 12.12 19.62 -8.21
CA ASP A 136 13.19 20.35 -7.52
C ASP A 136 12.99 20.34 -5.99
N ASP A 137 14.02 20.77 -5.24
CA ASP A 137 13.96 20.81 -3.77
C ASP A 137 12.79 21.66 -3.24
N LYS A 138 12.44 22.74 -3.93
CA LYS A 138 11.37 23.65 -3.50
C LYS A 138 10.01 23.00 -3.66
N ALA A 139 9.76 22.35 -4.80
CA ALA A 139 8.55 21.60 -5.08
C ALA A 139 8.43 20.37 -4.18
N ALA A 140 9.53 19.65 -3.96
CA ALA A 140 9.57 18.52 -3.03
C ALA A 140 9.23 18.95 -1.60
N MET A 141 9.80 20.06 -1.11
CA MET A 141 9.44 20.61 0.20
C MET A 141 7.99 21.10 0.26
N ALA A 142 7.46 21.67 -0.82
CA ALA A 142 6.05 22.08 -0.85
C ALA A 142 5.10 20.88 -0.73
N LEU A 143 5.37 19.79 -1.44
CA LEU A 143 4.62 18.53 -1.33
C LEU A 143 4.76 17.91 0.07
N ALA A 144 5.97 17.93 0.65
CA ALA A 144 6.20 17.46 2.01
C ALA A 144 5.41 18.28 3.05
N ASN A 145 5.39 19.61 2.91
CA ASN A 145 4.63 20.48 3.79
C ASN A 145 3.12 20.27 3.65
N HIS A 146 2.63 20.02 2.43
CA HIS A 146 1.23 19.66 2.19
C HIS A 146 0.86 18.35 2.89
N ALA A 147 1.67 17.31 2.70
CA ALA A 147 1.51 16.02 3.37
C ALA A 147 1.51 16.14 4.91
N GLN A 148 2.41 16.96 5.45
CA GLN A 148 2.49 17.24 6.88
C GLN A 148 1.22 17.97 7.38
N ALA A 149 0.75 18.99 6.65
CA ALA A 149 -0.46 19.73 7.01
C ALA A 149 -1.71 18.84 6.98
N ALA A 150 -1.82 17.95 5.99
CA ALA A 150 -2.89 16.96 5.91
C ALA A 150 -2.86 16.01 7.12
N PHE A 151 -1.69 15.49 7.48
CA PHE A 151 -1.51 14.63 8.64
C PHE A 151 -1.87 15.32 9.96
N ASP A 152 -1.44 16.57 10.14
CA ASP A 152 -1.74 17.36 11.34
C ASP A 152 -3.23 17.71 11.44
N THR A 153 -3.87 17.99 10.30
CA THR A 153 -5.32 18.20 10.22
C THR A 153 -6.06 16.95 10.68
N LEU A 154 -5.74 15.78 10.12
CA LEU A 154 -6.34 14.51 10.53
C LEU A 154 -6.13 14.23 12.02
N LYS A 155 -4.93 14.45 12.56
CA LYS A 155 -4.66 14.27 13.99
C LYS A 155 -5.45 15.23 14.89
N SER A 156 -5.71 16.45 14.42
CA SER A 156 -6.45 17.45 15.19
C SER A 156 -7.97 17.23 15.15
N GLU A 157 -8.51 16.83 14.00
CA GLU A 157 -9.94 16.72 13.77
C GLU A 157 -10.50 15.30 14.06
N SER A 158 -9.65 14.26 13.95
CA SER A 158 -10.00 12.86 14.20
C SER A 158 -9.24 12.30 15.41
N SER A 159 -9.95 12.11 16.53
CA SER A 159 -9.42 11.45 17.71
C SER A 159 -9.05 9.99 17.46
N GLU A 160 -9.79 9.33 16.58
CA GLU A 160 -9.63 7.93 16.21
C GLU A 160 -8.38 7.73 15.36
N PHE A 161 -8.19 8.57 14.33
CA PHE A 161 -6.94 8.63 13.56
C PHE A 161 -5.77 8.93 14.48
N ARG A 162 -5.88 9.98 15.31
CA ARG A 162 -4.82 10.34 16.27
C ARG A 162 -4.43 9.15 17.14
N THR A 163 -5.39 8.42 17.68
CA THR A 163 -5.13 7.24 18.52
C THR A 163 -4.44 6.13 17.73
N ALA A 164 -4.83 5.91 16.47
CA ALA A 164 -4.22 4.90 15.61
C ALA A 164 -2.75 5.22 15.27
N VAL A 165 -2.39 6.50 15.20
CA VAL A 165 -1.06 6.97 14.77
C VAL A 165 -0.12 7.38 15.91
N VAL A 166 -0.61 7.48 17.14
CA VAL A 166 0.20 7.88 18.30
C VAL A 166 1.37 6.92 18.53
N GLY A 167 2.55 7.47 18.79
CA GLY A 167 3.78 6.71 19.06
C GLY A 167 4.42 6.06 17.83
N ARG A 168 3.86 6.26 16.63
CA ARG A 168 4.43 5.78 15.38
C ARG A 168 5.32 6.83 14.73
N GLN A 169 6.33 6.38 13.99
CA GLN A 169 7.17 7.27 13.20
C GLN A 169 6.43 7.67 11.92
N PHE A 170 6.30 8.97 11.67
CA PHE A 170 5.68 9.49 10.46
C PHE A 170 6.74 9.71 9.39
N ARG A 171 6.52 9.15 8.21
CA ARG A 171 7.44 9.22 7.08
C ARG A 171 6.71 9.69 5.83
N ILE A 172 7.29 10.66 5.13
CA ILE A 172 6.76 11.14 3.86
C ILE A 172 7.63 10.61 2.72
N SER A 173 6.99 9.99 1.73
CA SER A 173 7.57 9.54 0.47
C SER A 173 6.87 10.26 -0.68
N ILE A 174 7.64 10.93 -1.52
CA ILE A 174 7.17 11.57 -2.73
C ILE A 174 7.35 10.59 -3.89
N MET A 175 6.25 10.25 -4.55
CA MET A 175 6.16 9.23 -5.57
C MET A 175 6.04 9.84 -6.97
N SER A 176 6.56 9.14 -7.98
CA SER A 176 6.46 9.55 -9.39
C SER A 176 5.07 9.32 -10.01
N GLY A 177 4.17 8.64 -9.31
CA GLY A 177 2.84 8.24 -9.79
C GLY A 177 2.08 7.44 -8.72
N MET A 178 0.87 6.98 -9.06
CA MET A 178 0.05 6.08 -8.24
C MET A 178 -0.02 4.65 -8.78
N ASP A 179 0.65 4.37 -9.90
CA ASP A 179 0.64 3.03 -10.49
C ASP A 179 1.66 2.09 -9.84
N GLN A 180 1.55 0.80 -10.14
CA GLN A 180 2.46 -0.24 -9.65
C GLN A 180 3.94 -0.07 -10.09
N PHE A 181 4.20 0.82 -11.05
CA PHE A 181 5.55 1.17 -11.51
C PHE A 181 6.05 2.47 -10.91
N ALA A 182 5.25 3.13 -10.07
CA ALA A 182 5.61 4.36 -9.38
C ALA A 182 6.84 4.14 -8.50
N ARG A 183 7.81 5.05 -8.64
CA ARG A 183 9.04 5.02 -7.89
C ARG A 183 9.00 6.12 -6.84
N GLU A 184 9.58 5.84 -5.68
CA GLU A 184 9.88 6.88 -4.70
C GLU A 184 10.98 7.78 -5.27
N LEU A 185 10.66 9.04 -5.55
CA LEU A 185 11.59 10.05 -6.06
C LEU A 185 12.40 10.65 -4.92
N CYS A 186 11.71 10.94 -3.81
CA CYS A 186 12.28 11.60 -2.66
C CYS A 186 11.58 11.14 -1.40
N ARG A 187 12.30 11.22 -0.28
CA ARG A 187 11.80 10.89 1.05
C ARG A 187 12.15 12.01 1.99
N VAL A 188 11.25 12.31 2.92
CA VAL A 188 11.53 13.26 4.00
C VAL A 188 11.86 12.48 5.26
N VAL A 189 13.06 12.69 5.79
CA VAL A 189 13.52 12.12 7.06
C VAL A 189 13.99 13.28 7.94
N ASP A 190 13.41 13.43 9.13
CA ASP A 190 13.74 14.51 10.08
C ASP A 190 13.67 15.93 9.46
N GLY A 191 12.68 16.15 8.58
CA GLY A 191 12.48 17.44 7.90
C GLY A 191 13.50 17.74 6.79
N LYS A 192 14.34 16.78 6.41
CA LYS A 192 15.29 16.90 5.30
C LYS A 192 14.90 16.01 4.14
N LEU A 193 15.13 16.49 2.93
CA LEU A 193 14.94 15.72 1.70
C LEU A 193 16.10 14.73 1.52
N ASP A 194 15.75 13.47 1.31
CA ASP A 194 16.61 12.38 0.93
C ASP A 194 16.20 11.90 -0.47
N TRP A 195 17.03 12.21 -1.47
CA TRP A 195 16.76 11.92 -2.88
C TRP A 195 17.16 10.49 -3.23
N ARG A 196 16.21 9.73 -3.78
CA ARG A 196 16.45 8.38 -4.29
C ARG A 196 16.94 8.48 -5.75
N ARG A 197 18.27 8.53 -5.94
CA ARG A 197 18.89 8.43 -7.27
C ARG A 197 19.01 7.00 -7.76
#